data_AF-A0A6B3FJ37-F1
#
_entry.id   AF-A0A6B3FJ37-F1
#
_cell.length_a   1.000
_cell.length_b   1.000
_cell.length_c   1.000
_cell.angle_alpha   90.00
_cell.angle_beta   90.00
_cell.angle_gamma   90.00
#
_symmetry.space_group_name_H-M   'P 1'
#
loop_
_entity.id
_entity.type
_entity.pdbx_description
1 polymer ?
#
loop_
_entity_poly.entity_id
_entity_poly.type
_entity_poly.pdbx_seq_one_letter_code
_entity_poly.pdbx_strand_id
1 'polypeptide(L)'
;LGVDIGATSIDVAVTNAELEILGHITHPMDVRAGPVAVFEQVLTMAAKLRASGFADGYDGAGIGVPGPVRFPEGVPVAPPIMPGWDGYPVREVLSQELGCP
;
A
#
# COMPACT_ATOMS: atom_id res chain seq x y z
N LEU A 1 7.39 4.84 -3.78
CA LEU A 1 7.03 3.65 -2.98
C LEU A 1 6.06 2.79 -3.79
N GLY A 2 6.29 1.50 -3.90
CA GLY A 2 5.33 0.54 -4.48
C GLY A 2 4.73 -0.33 -3.39
N VAL A 3 3.42 -0.50 -3.40
CA VAL A 3 2.66 -1.39 -2.51
C VAL A 3 1.82 -2.32 -3.38
N ASP A 4 1.94 -3.62 -3.17
CA ASP A 4 1.07 -4.63 -3.78
C ASP A 4 0.34 -5.39 -2.67
N ILE A 5 -0.99 -5.33 -2.71
CA ILE A 5 -1.86 -6.03 -1.76
C ILE A 5 -2.46 -7.21 -2.51
N GLY A 6 -1.96 -8.40 -2.20
CA GLY A 6 -2.52 -9.67 -2.66
C GLY A 6 -3.66 -10.14 -1.77
N ALA A 7 -4.30 -11.24 -2.17
CA ALA A 7 -5.31 -11.88 -1.32
C ALA A 7 -4.73 -12.42 0.00
N THR A 8 -3.46 -12.81 -0.01
CA THR A 8 -2.78 -13.50 1.11
C THR A 8 -1.40 -12.92 1.45
N SER A 9 -1.01 -11.81 0.84
CA SER A 9 0.29 -11.16 1.07
C SER A 9 0.21 -9.65 0.88
N ILE A 10 1.17 -8.96 1.48
CA ILE A 10 1.50 -7.57 1.21
C ILE A 10 2.96 -7.53 0.79
N ASP A 11 3.24 -6.78 -0.26
CA ASP A 11 4.59 -6.50 -0.74
C ASP A 11 4.80 -4.98 -0.77
N VAL A 12 5.89 -4.51 -0.15
CA VAL A 12 6.24 -3.08 -0.12
C VAL A 12 7.67 -2.92 -0.58
N ALA A 13 7.89 -2.07 -1.59
CA ALA A 13 9.19 -1.81 -2.18
C ALA A 13 9.49 -0.31 -2.31
N VAL A 14 10.72 0.07 -2.00
CA VAL A 14 11.28 1.39 -2.33
C VAL A 14 12.05 1.26 -3.63
N THR A 15 11.82 2.19 -4.55
CA THR A 15 12.52 2.25 -5.85
C THR A 15 13.17 3.61 -6.06
N ASN A 16 14.18 3.66 -6.93
CA ASN A 16 14.67 4.92 -7.50
C ASN A 16 13.84 5.35 -8.72
N ALA A 17 14.25 6.43 -9.39
CA ALA A 17 13.57 6.99 -10.56
C ALA A 17 13.64 6.08 -11.79
N GLU A 18 14.67 5.22 -11.85
CA GLU A 18 14.87 4.19 -12.87
C GLU A 18 14.10 2.90 -12.60
N LEU A 19 13.26 2.88 -11.54
CA LEU A 19 12.46 1.73 -11.09
C LEU A 19 13.28 0.54 -10.58
N GLU A 20 14.53 0.77 -10.18
CA GLU A 20 15.34 -0.23 -9.49
C GLU A 20 14.88 -0.37 -8.04
N ILE A 21 14.71 -1.59 -7.55
CA ILE A 21 14.31 -1.87 -6.18
C ILE A 21 15.51 -1.67 -5.26
N LEU A 22 15.42 -0.68 -4.37
CA LEU A 22 16.42 -0.38 -3.35
C LEU A 22 16.23 -1.24 -2.10
N GLY A 23 14.97 -1.54 -1.76
CA GLY A 23 14.62 -2.40 -0.65
C GLY A 23 13.17 -2.91 -0.78
N HIS A 24 12.92 -4.14 -0.32
CA HIS A 24 11.63 -4.80 -0.44
C HIS A 24 11.37 -5.67 0.79
N ILE A 25 10.13 -5.66 1.26
CA ILE A 25 9.63 -6.52 2.33
C ILE A 25 8.34 -7.17 1.83
N THR A 26 8.24 -8.48 2.04
CA THR A 26 7.00 -9.26 1.91
C THR A 26 6.48 -9.65 3.28
N HIS A 27 5.16 -9.63 3.44
CA HIS A 27 4.49 -10.07 4.66
C HIS A 27 3.23 -10.90 4.34
N PRO A 28 3.08 -12.14 4.85
CA PRO A 28 1.83 -12.88 4.73
C PRO A 28 0.69 -12.17 5.46
N MET A 29 -0.42 -11.90 4.78
CA MET A 29 -1.59 -11.21 5.36
C MET A 29 -2.85 -11.56 4.56
N ASP A 30 -3.92 -11.99 5.23
CA ASP A 30 -5.22 -12.15 4.56
C ASP A 30 -5.89 -10.79 4.37
N VAL A 31 -6.20 -10.43 3.12
CA VAL A 31 -6.87 -9.17 2.77
C VAL A 31 -8.24 -9.01 3.46
N ARG A 32 -8.83 -10.14 3.90
CA ARG A 32 -10.09 -10.19 4.65
C ARG A 32 -9.99 -9.67 6.08
N ALA A 33 -8.78 -9.44 6.59
CA ALA A 33 -8.58 -8.74 7.85
C ALA A 33 -9.13 -7.28 7.81
N GLY A 34 -9.43 -6.77 6.62
CA GLY A 34 -10.04 -5.46 6.42
C GLY A 34 -8.99 -4.38 6.14
N PRO A 35 -9.42 -3.24 5.59
CA PRO A 35 -8.51 -2.24 5.05
C PRO A 35 -7.64 -1.60 6.13
N VAL A 36 -8.18 -1.35 7.32
CA VAL A 36 -7.44 -0.70 8.42
C VAL A 36 -6.24 -1.55 8.84
N ALA A 37 -6.46 -2.82 9.19
CA ALA A 37 -5.40 -3.72 9.63
C ALA A 37 -4.33 -3.95 8.54
N VAL A 38 -4.76 -4.07 7.28
CA VAL A 38 -3.85 -4.23 6.14
C VAL A 38 -3.00 -2.96 5.93
N PHE A 39 -3.59 -1.77 6.08
CA PHE A 39 -2.89 -0.51 5.87
C PHE A 39 -1.95 -0.17 7.02
N GLU A 40 -2.31 -0.47 8.27
CA GLU A 40 -1.39 -0.39 9.41
C GLU A 40 -0.13 -1.24 9.16
N GLN A 41 -0.30 -2.42 8.58
CA GLN A 41 0.81 -3.29 8.22
C GLN A 41 1.64 -2.73 7.06
N VAL A 42 1.02 -2.16 6.02
CA VAL A 42 1.72 -1.45 4.93
C VAL A 42 2.59 -0.32 5.48
N LEU A 43 2.04 0.53 6.34
CA LEU A 43 2.76 1.65 6.96
C LEU A 43 3.91 1.17 7.83
N THR A 44 3.70 0.08 8.57
CA THR A 44 4.76 -0.57 9.35
C THR A 44 5.91 -1.05 8.47
N MET A 45 5.61 -1.66 7.31
CA MET A 45 6.62 -2.13 6.36
C MET A 45 7.35 -0.95 5.69
N ALA A 46 6.63 0.11 5.29
CA ALA A 46 7.23 1.32 4.74
C ALA A 46 8.18 2.00 5.74
N ALA A 47 7.77 2.13 7.01
CA ALA A 47 8.60 2.68 8.08
C ALA A 47 9.89 1.87 8.29
N LYS A 48 9.82 0.53 8.22
CA LYS A 48 11.02 -0.33 8.30
C LYS A 48 11.99 -0.11 7.16
N LEU A 49 11.49 0.07 5.94
CA LEU A 49 12.32 0.37 4.77
C LEU A 49 12.98 1.75 4.88
N ARG A 50 12.27 2.76 5.39
CA ARG A 50 12.87 4.09 5.68
C ARG A 50 13.97 3.99 6.73
N ALA A 51 13.71 3.28 7.82
CA ALA A 51 14.70 3.10 8.90
C ALA A 51 15.96 2.34 8.45
N SER A 52 15.87 1.58 7.35
CA SER A 52 17.01 0.88 6.74
C SER A 52 17.86 1.79 5.84
N GLY A 53 17.48 3.07 5.68
CA GLY A 53 18.21 4.07 4.89
C GLY A 53 17.94 4.02 3.39
N PHE A 54 16.92 3.28 2.93
CA PHE A 54 16.56 3.22 1.51
C PHE A 54 15.81 4.47 1.03
N ALA A 55 15.22 5.26 1.94
CA ALA A 55 14.50 6.49 1.63
C ALA A 55 14.36 7.40 2.86
N ASP A 56 14.68 8.69 2.69
CA ASP A 56 14.38 9.74 3.68
C ASP A 56 12.92 10.25 3.56
N GLY A 57 12.33 10.11 2.37
CA GLY A 57 10.96 10.45 2.03
C GLY A 57 10.55 9.78 0.70
N TYR A 58 9.32 10.01 0.24
CA TYR A 58 8.82 9.46 -1.00
C TYR A 58 8.30 10.56 -1.91
N ASP A 59 8.67 10.53 -3.19
CA ASP A 59 8.12 11.47 -4.19
C ASP A 59 6.70 11.08 -4.66
N GLY A 60 6.31 9.82 -4.40
CA GLY A 60 4.98 9.30 -4.69
C GLY A 60 4.83 7.84 -4.28
N ALA A 61 3.58 7.39 -4.18
CA ALA A 61 3.22 6.02 -3.85
C ALA A 61 2.25 5.41 -4.86
N GLY A 62 2.55 4.20 -5.34
CA GLY A 62 1.64 3.38 -6.12
C GLY A 62 1.11 2.23 -5.27
N ILE A 63 -0.20 2.01 -5.27
CA ILE A 63 -0.85 0.92 -4.52
C ILE A 63 -1.68 0.06 -5.46
N GLY A 64 -1.37 -1.23 -5.51
CA GLY A 64 -2.21 -2.28 -6.10
C GLY A 64 -3.11 -2.90 -5.04
N VAL A 65 -4.39 -3.11 -5.38
CA VAL A 65 -5.36 -3.84 -4.55
C VAL A 65 -6.04 -4.93 -5.38
N PRO A 66 -6.45 -6.07 -4.77
CA PRO A 66 -6.95 -7.22 -5.51
C PRO A 66 -8.46 -7.09 -5.78
N GLY A 67 -8.84 -6.01 -6.46
CA GLY A 67 -10.24 -5.72 -6.77
C GLY A 67 -10.42 -4.47 -7.64
N PRO A 68 -11.65 -4.22 -8.11
CA PRO A 68 -11.95 -3.04 -8.91
C PRO A 68 -11.78 -1.76 -8.09
N VAL A 69 -11.20 -0.74 -8.74
CA VAL A 69 -10.91 0.57 -8.14
C VAL A 69 -11.58 1.66 -8.97
N ARG A 70 -12.21 2.61 -8.28
CA ARG A 70 -12.59 3.89 -8.88
C ARG A 70 -11.40 4.82 -8.79
N PHE A 71 -10.60 4.87 -9.86
CA PHE A 71 -9.32 5.58 -9.85
C PHE A 71 -9.41 7.08 -9.54
N PRO A 72 -10.38 7.86 -10.08
CA PRO A 72 -10.46 9.30 -9.79
C PRO A 72 -10.57 9.60 -8.29
N GLU A 73 -11.32 8.79 -7.55
CA GLU A 73 -11.56 8.90 -6.11
C GLU A 73 -10.53 8.11 -5.29
N GLY A 74 -9.83 7.15 -5.91
CA GLY A 74 -8.83 6.32 -5.24
C GLY A 74 -9.43 5.36 -4.21
N VAL A 75 -10.62 4.81 -4.50
CA VAL A 75 -11.35 3.90 -3.59
C VAL A 75 -11.66 2.55 -4.25
N PRO A 76 -11.58 1.42 -3.52
CA PRO A 76 -12.11 0.14 -3.99
C PRO A 76 -13.64 0.20 -4.14
N VAL A 77 -14.18 -0.54 -5.11
CA VAL A 77 -15.64 -0.58 -5.38
C VAL A 77 -16.14 -2.01 -5.35
N ALA A 78 -17.03 -2.34 -4.42
CA ALA A 78 -17.64 -3.65 -4.24
C ALA A 78 -16.68 -4.85 -4.46
N PRO A 79 -15.50 -4.88 -3.80
CA PRO A 79 -14.55 -5.97 -4.00
C PRO A 79 -15.10 -7.29 -3.39
N PRO A 80 -15.23 -8.37 -4.18
CA PRO A 80 -16.04 -9.54 -3.81
C PRO A 80 -15.49 -10.36 -2.64
N ILE A 81 -14.18 -10.27 -2.35
CA ILE A 81 -13.51 -11.07 -1.31
C ILE A 81 -12.94 -10.23 -0.16
N MET A 82 -13.23 -8.92 -0.12
CA MET A 82 -12.54 -7.95 0.74
C MET A 82 -13.56 -7.21 1.65
N PRO A 83 -14.00 -7.83 2.76
CA PRO A 83 -14.97 -7.22 3.68
C PRO A 83 -14.48 -5.89 4.25
N GLY A 84 -15.34 -4.86 4.20
CA GLY A 84 -15.05 -3.53 4.73
C GLY A 84 -14.24 -2.61 3.80
N TRP A 85 -13.86 -3.07 2.61
CA TRP A 85 -13.04 -2.30 1.67
C TRP A 85 -13.85 -1.41 0.72
N ASP A 86 -15.14 -1.69 0.51
CA ASP A 86 -15.98 -0.89 -0.38
C ASP A 86 -16.02 0.57 0.08
N GLY A 87 -15.61 1.49 -0.80
CA GLY A 87 -15.54 2.92 -0.51
C GLY A 87 -14.44 3.34 0.48
N TYR A 88 -13.55 2.43 0.91
CA TYR A 88 -12.47 2.79 1.83
C TYR A 88 -11.51 3.81 1.15
N PRO A 89 -11.15 4.92 1.82
CA PRO A 89 -10.42 6.04 1.21
C PRO A 89 -8.90 5.77 1.12
N VAL A 90 -8.51 4.74 0.36
CA VAL A 90 -7.12 4.26 0.22
C VAL A 90 -6.13 5.38 -0.09
N ARG A 91 -6.42 6.17 -1.13
CA ARG A 91 -5.54 7.26 -1.57
C ARG A 91 -5.37 8.31 -0.49
N GLU A 92 -6.47 8.76 0.11
CA GLU A 92 -6.45 9.81 1.14
C GLU A 92 -5.62 9.37 2.36
N VAL A 93 -5.92 8.20 2.92
CA VAL A 93 -5.24 7.67 4.12
C VAL A 93 -3.74 7.55 3.88
N LEU A 94 -3.31 6.94 2.78
CA LEU A 94 -1.89 6.75 2.52
C LEU A 94 -1.18 8.05 2.17
N SER A 95 -1.82 8.97 1.43
CA SER A 95 -1.19 10.25 1.10
C SER A 95 -0.92 11.10 2.36
N GLN A 96 -1.82 11.05 3.34
CA GLN A 96 -1.66 11.75 4.61
C GLN A 96 -0.52 11.14 5.45
N GLU A 97 -0.47 9.81 5.55
CA GLU A 97 0.52 9.10 6.36
C GLU A 97 1.93 9.07 5.73
N LEU A 98 2.01 8.98 4.40
CA LEU A 98 3.28 8.95 3.67
C LEU A 98 3.80 10.34 3.34
N GLY A 99 2.93 11.37 3.35
CA GLY A 99 3.28 12.74 2.97
C GLY A 99 3.59 12.91 1.49
N CYS A 100 3.05 12.04 0.63
CA CYS A 100 3.28 12.06 -0.81
C CYS A 100 2.02 11.69 -1.62
N PRO A 101 1.97 12.01 -2.93
CA PRO A 101 0.84 11.69 -3.80
C PRO A 101 0.62 10.20 -4.06
#